data_AF-A0A0U3ML59-F1
#
_entry.id   AF-A0A0U3ML59-F1
#
_cell.length_a   1.000
_cell.length_b   1.000
_cell.length_c   1.000
_cell.angle_alpha   90.00
_cell.angle_beta   90.00
_cell.angle_gamma   90.00
#
_symmetry.space_group_name_H-M   'P 1'
#
loop_
_entity.id
_entity.type
_entity.pdbx_description
1 polymer ?
#
loop_
_entity_poly.entity_id
_entity_poly.type
_entity_poly.pdbx_seq_one_letter_code
_entity_poly.pdbx_strand_id
1 'polypeptide(L)'
;MDWFYLPMVKMHALLGWCSVVLFVVRGLAHQFGAVWVMDARLRTLVFSSHVLIVVSGLSLWGALHHDPTTEPWMVGKFIALAVYFTSGHFALGRGEFRVLEYLVALMALAYVVAVSVTRDVALGL
;
A
#
# COMPACT_ATOMS: atom_id res chain seq x y z
N MET A 1 23.94 6.12 -12.22
CA MET A 1 23.15 5.93 -10.97
C MET A 1 22.53 4.53 -10.90
N ASP A 2 23.00 3.60 -11.74
CA ASP A 2 22.18 2.47 -12.20
C ASP A 2 22.29 1.29 -11.24
N TRP A 3 23.44 1.20 -10.55
CA TRP A 3 23.73 0.23 -9.50
C TRP A 3 22.82 0.37 -8.28
N PHE A 4 22.30 1.57 -8.02
CA PHE A 4 21.38 1.83 -6.91
C PHE A 4 19.93 1.88 -7.41
N TYR A 5 19.68 2.61 -8.49
CA TYR A 5 18.32 2.87 -8.98
C TYR A 5 17.57 1.58 -9.39
N LEU A 6 18.17 0.76 -10.25
CA LEU A 6 17.48 -0.40 -10.82
C LEU A 6 17.12 -1.44 -9.74
N PRO A 7 18.04 -1.81 -8.84
CA PRO A 7 17.72 -2.71 -7.72
C PRO A 7 16.68 -2.11 -6.78
N MET A 8 16.76 -0.81 -6.50
CA MET A 8 15.83 -0.14 -5.58
C MET A 8 14.40 -0.12 -6.11
N VAL A 9 14.19 0.18 -7.39
CA VAL A 9 12.86 0.13 -8.04
C VAL A 9 12.31 -1.28 -8.03
N LYS A 10 13.13 -2.29 -8.37
CA LYS A 10 12.70 -3.70 -8.35
C LYS A 10 12.31 -4.15 -6.94
N MET A 11 13.12 -3.80 -5.94
CA MET A 11 12.84 -4.11 -4.54
C MET A 11 11.56 -3.42 -4.06
N HIS A 12 11.39 -2.13 -4.36
CA HIS A 12 10.17 -1.38 -4.01
C HIS A 12 8.92 -2.01 -4.65
N ALA A 13 8.99 -2.37 -5.93
CA ALA A 13 7.89 -3.03 -6.62
C ALA A 13 7.57 -4.40 -6.01
N LEU A 14 8.58 -5.20 -5.68
CA LEU A 14 8.39 -6.49 -5.01
C LEU A 14 7.75 -6.33 -3.63
N LEU A 15 8.24 -5.38 -2.83
CA LEU A 15 7.66 -5.05 -1.53
C LEU A 15 6.19 -4.62 -1.68
N GLY A 16 5.87 -3.85 -2.72
CA GLY A 16 4.51 -3.42 -3.02
C GLY A 16 3.58 -4.61 -3.27
N TRP A 17 3.99 -5.54 -4.13
CA TRP A 17 3.23 -6.77 -4.38
C TRP A 17 3.11 -7.65 -3.13
N CYS A 18 4.17 -7.79 -2.34
CA CYS A 18 4.12 -8.49 -1.06
C CYS A 18 3.12 -7.84 -0.09
N SER A 19 3.12 -6.50 0.03
CA SER A 19 2.15 -5.77 0.86
C SER A 19 0.72 -5.96 0.38
N VAL A 20 0.48 -5.96 -0.93
CA VAL A 20 -0.83 -6.23 -1.53
C VAL A 20 -1.32 -7.63 -1.14
N VAL A 21 -0.50 -8.65 -1.35
CA VAL A 21 -0.86 -10.03 -1.01
C VAL A 21 -1.11 -10.18 0.49
N LEU A 22 -0.23 -9.63 1.33
CA LEU A 22 -0.38 -9.67 2.78
C LEU A 22 -1.68 -9.00 3.22
N PHE A 23 -2.03 -7.83 2.68
CA PHE A 23 -3.27 -7.14 3.01
C PHE A 23 -4.51 -7.89 2.55
N VAL A 24 -4.54 -8.34 1.28
CA VAL A 24 -5.68 -9.05 0.70
C VAL A 24 -5.93 -10.36 1.46
N VAL A 25 -4.91 -11.20 1.60
CA VAL A 25 -5.06 -12.52 2.24
C VAL A 25 -5.41 -12.37 3.72
N ARG A 26 -4.70 -11.52 4.46
CA ARG A 26 -4.94 -11.31 5.90
C ARG A 26 -6.30 -10.67 6.16
N GLY A 27 -6.66 -9.65 5.37
CA GLY A 27 -7.94 -8.98 5.49
C GLY A 27 -9.10 -9.92 5.20
N LEU A 28 -9.03 -10.68 4.10
CA LEU A 28 -10.06 -11.66 3.75
C LEU A 28 -10.21 -12.74 4.84
N ALA A 29 -9.08 -13.28 5.33
CA ALA A 29 -9.09 -14.24 6.43
C ALA A 29 -9.70 -13.68 7.71
N HIS A 30 -9.47 -12.39 8.03
CA HIS A 30 -10.10 -11.72 9.17
C HIS A 30 -11.63 -11.64 9.03
N GLN A 31 -12.13 -11.38 7.81
CA GLN A 31 -13.56 -11.33 7.57
C GLN A 31 -14.22 -12.70 7.82
N PHE A 32 -13.52 -13.78 7.49
CA PHE A 32 -13.92 -15.17 7.78
C PHE A 32 -13.61 -15.65 9.21
N GLY A 33 -13.14 -14.79 10.10
CA GLY A 33 -12.94 -15.12 11.53
C GLY A 33 -11.67 -15.93 11.81
N ALA A 34 -10.69 -15.92 10.90
CA ALA A 34 -9.44 -16.64 11.11
C ALA A 34 -8.60 -16.04 12.26
N VAL A 35 -8.25 -16.87 13.23
CA VAL A 35 -7.57 -16.44 14.47
C VAL A 35 -6.09 -16.10 14.24
N TRP A 36 -5.44 -16.74 13.26
CA TRP A 36 -4.03 -16.54 12.94
C TRP A 36 -3.71 -15.11 12.45
N VAL A 37 -4.72 -14.34 12.04
CA VAL A 37 -4.58 -12.94 11.58
C VAL A 37 -4.05 -12.03 12.71
N MET A 38 -4.23 -12.43 13.96
CA MET A 38 -3.76 -11.73 15.16
C MET A 38 -2.40 -12.24 15.68
N ASP A 39 -1.79 -13.23 15.03
CA ASP A 39 -0.48 -13.78 15.40
C ASP A 39 0.60 -12.69 15.39
N ALA A 40 1.45 -12.70 16.43
CA ALA A 40 2.51 -11.71 16.59
C ALA A 40 3.56 -11.77 15.47
N ARG A 41 3.91 -12.97 14.99
CA ARG A 41 4.88 -13.19 13.90
C ARG A 41 4.38 -12.56 12.62
N LEU A 42 3.10 -12.79 12.29
CA LEU A 42 2.48 -12.18 11.12
C LEU A 42 2.40 -10.66 11.25
N ARG A 43 2.04 -10.15 12.44
CA ARG A 43 2.00 -8.70 12.70
C ARG A 43 3.37 -8.06 12.51
N THR A 44 4.45 -8.71 12.97
CA THR A 44 5.82 -8.26 12.72
C THR A 44 6.14 -8.26 11.22
N LEU A 45 5.82 -9.34 10.49
CA LEU A 45 6.05 -9.41 9.04
C LEU A 45 5.33 -8.29 8.29
N VAL A 46 4.06 -8.06 8.62
CA VAL A 46 3.24 -6.99 8.03
C VAL A 46 3.83 -5.62 8.35
N PHE A 47 4.21 -5.37 9.61
CA PHE A 47 4.83 -4.11 10.02
C PHE A 47 6.16 -3.87 9.29
N SER A 48 7.03 -4.87 9.25
CA SER A 48 8.31 -4.79 8.51
C SER A 48 8.10 -4.50 7.03
N SER A 49 7.12 -5.14 6.40
CA SER A 49 6.76 -4.85 5.00
C SER A 49 6.32 -3.39 4.81
N HIS A 50 5.48 -2.84 5.71
CA HIS A 50 5.05 -1.45 5.65
C HIS A 50 6.21 -0.46 5.84
N VAL A 51 7.13 -0.73 6.76
CA VAL A 51 8.31 0.11 6.96
C VAL A 51 9.20 0.08 5.72
N LEU A 52 9.48 -1.11 5.17
CA LEU A 52 10.33 -1.26 4.00
C LEU A 52 9.74 -0.60 2.74
N ILE A 53 8.42 -0.72 2.51
CA ILE A 53 7.78 -0.08 1.35
C ILE A 53 7.78 1.45 1.47
N VAL A 54 7.55 1.98 2.69
CA VAL A 54 7.56 3.43 2.95
C VAL A 54 8.97 3.99 2.80
N VAL A 55 9.97 3.38 3.45
CA VAL A 55 11.37 3.82 3.36
C VAL A 55 11.85 3.76 1.91
N SER A 56 11.55 2.67 1.19
CA SER A 56 11.95 2.57 -0.21
C SER A 56 11.23 3.56 -1.12
N GLY A 57 9.95 3.82 -0.89
CA GLY A 57 9.17 4.81 -1.63
C GLY A 57 9.70 6.23 -1.42
N LEU A 58 9.96 6.63 -0.17
CA LEU A 58 10.55 7.93 0.15
C LEU A 58 11.97 8.07 -0.42
N SER A 59 12.78 7.01 -0.38
CA SER A 59 14.11 7.00 -0.99
C SER A 59 14.04 7.22 -2.50
N LEU A 60 13.11 6.55 -3.18
CA LEU A 60 12.90 6.73 -4.62
C LEU A 60 12.34 8.11 -4.95
N TRP A 61 11.41 8.61 -4.14
CA TRP A 61 10.84 9.96 -4.28
C TRP A 61 11.94 11.03 -4.25
N GLY A 62 12.83 10.97 -3.25
CA GLY A 62 13.98 11.86 -3.16
C GLY A 62 15.01 11.65 -4.26
N ALA A 63 15.35 10.41 -4.59
CA ALA A 63 16.36 10.12 -5.62
C ALA A 63 15.93 10.55 -7.03
N LEU A 64 14.63 10.45 -7.32
CA LEU A 64 14.04 10.85 -8.61
C LEU A 64 13.65 12.31 -8.70
N HIS A 65 13.76 13.06 -7.58
CA HIS A 65 13.41 14.49 -7.52
C HIS A 65 11.98 14.77 -8.01
N HIS A 66 11.07 13.86 -7.73
CA HIS A 66 9.67 14.00 -8.12
C HIS A 66 9.02 15.14 -7.33
N ASP A 67 8.29 16.01 -8.02
CA ASP A 67 7.62 17.17 -7.42
C ASP A 67 6.10 16.96 -7.41
N PRO A 68 5.47 16.74 -6.23
CA PRO A 68 4.03 16.53 -6.13
C PRO A 68 3.18 17.67 -6.68
N THR A 69 3.71 18.89 -6.77
CA THR A 69 2.99 20.04 -7.32
C THR A 69 2.88 20.00 -8.84
N THR A 70 3.84 19.36 -9.50
CA THR A 70 3.87 19.20 -10.97
C THR A 70 3.41 17.82 -11.42
N GLU A 71 3.47 16.83 -10.52
CA GLU A 71 3.12 15.44 -10.76
C GLU A 71 1.88 15.03 -9.94
N PRO A 72 0.66 15.34 -10.41
CA PRO A 72 -0.57 15.13 -9.64
C PRO A 72 -0.83 13.66 -9.29
N TRP A 73 -0.30 12.73 -10.09
CA TRP A 73 -0.33 11.30 -9.80
C TRP A 73 0.32 10.96 -8.45
N MET A 74 1.35 11.70 -8.04
CA MET A 74 2.03 11.48 -6.77
C MET A 74 1.15 11.91 -5.59
N VAL A 75 0.47 13.06 -5.71
CA VAL A 75 -0.49 13.53 -4.70
C VAL A 75 -1.65 12.55 -4.56
N GLY A 76 -2.21 12.11 -5.69
CA GLY A 76 -3.27 11.09 -5.71
C GLY A 76 -2.82 9.81 -5.00
N LYS A 77 -1.59 9.34 -5.28
CA LYS A 77 -1.01 8.17 -4.62
C LYS A 77 -0.88 8.35 -3.10
N PHE A 78 -0.44 9.51 -2.61
CA PHE A 78 -0.32 9.76 -1.17
C PHE A 78 -1.67 9.86 -0.46
N ILE A 79 -2.66 10.53 -1.07
CA ILE A 79 -4.02 10.60 -0.53
C ILE A 79 -4.62 9.19 -0.45
N ALA A 80 -4.51 8.40 -1.51
CA ALA A 80 -5.02 7.04 -1.53
C ALA A 80 -4.31 6.13 -0.53
N LEU A 81 -3.00 6.30 -0.31
CA LEU A 81 -2.28 5.62 0.77
C LEU A 81 -2.84 6.00 2.15
N ALA A 82 -3.12 7.27 2.42
CA ALA A 82 -3.72 7.70 3.69
C ALA A 82 -5.12 7.08 3.91
N VAL A 83 -5.94 7.04 2.85
CA VAL A 83 -7.24 6.35 2.87
C VAL A 83 -7.06 4.86 3.14
N TYR A 84 -6.13 4.20 2.44
CA TYR A 84 -5.80 2.79 2.64
C TYR A 84 -5.36 2.49 4.07
N PHE A 85 -4.47 3.29 4.66
CA PHE A 85 -3.99 3.07 6.03
C PHE A 85 -5.09 3.21 7.08
N THR A 86 -5.93 4.25 6.97
CA THR A 86 -7.02 4.49 7.92
C THR A 86 -8.11 3.43 7.80
N SER A 87 -8.60 3.18 6.58
CA SER A 87 -9.61 2.14 6.33
C SER A 87 -9.10 0.73 6.66
N GLY A 88 -7.84 0.41 6.34
CA GLY A 88 -7.23 -0.88 6.67
C GLY A 88 -7.12 -1.14 8.17
N HIS A 89 -6.85 -0.08 8.96
CA HIS A 89 -6.86 -0.18 10.43
C HIS A 89 -8.27 -0.52 10.95
N PHE A 90 -9.31 0.18 10.47
CA PHE A 90 -10.68 -0.07 10.90
C PHE A 90 -11.24 -1.42 10.41
N ALA A 91 -10.90 -1.83 9.18
CA ALA A 91 -11.29 -3.12 8.58
C ALA A 91 -10.86 -4.34 9.41
N LEU A 92 -9.75 -4.22 10.14
CA LEU A 92 -9.21 -5.25 11.02
C LEU A 92 -9.64 -5.06 12.50
N GLY A 93 -10.47 -4.05 12.76
CA GLY A 93 -11.07 -3.77 14.05
C GLY A 93 -12.35 -4.58 14.32
N ARG A 94 -13.01 -4.26 15.44
CA ARG A 94 -14.25 -4.92 15.89
C ARG A 94 -15.53 -4.15 15.47
N GLY A 95 -15.43 -3.25 14.50
CA GLY A 95 -16.53 -2.40 14.07
C GLY A 95 -17.59 -3.15 13.26
N GLU A 96 -18.83 -2.66 13.31
CA GLU A 96 -19.97 -3.19 12.53
C GLU A 96 -19.74 -3.07 11.01
N PHE A 97 -18.98 -2.05 10.59
CA PHE A 97 -18.71 -1.74 9.17
C PHE A 97 -17.39 -2.32 8.64
N ARG A 98 -16.78 -3.27 9.36
CA ARG A 98 -15.46 -3.84 8.99
C ARG A 98 -15.35 -4.33 7.55
N VAL A 99 -16.44 -4.87 6.98
CA VAL A 99 -16.47 -5.35 5.58
C VAL A 99 -16.44 -4.19 4.59
N LEU A 100 -17.22 -3.14 4.86
CA LEU A 100 -17.24 -1.95 4.02
C LEU A 100 -15.89 -1.24 4.06
N GLU A 101 -15.30 -1.10 5.24
CA GLU A 101 -13.96 -0.52 5.43
C GLU A 101 -12.90 -1.35 4.70
N TYR A 102 -13.02 -2.67 4.71
CA TYR A 102 -12.13 -3.55 3.95
C TYR A 102 -12.27 -3.34 2.44
N LEU A 103 -13.50 -3.22 1.92
CA LEU A 103 -13.74 -2.94 0.50
C LEU A 103 -13.20 -1.55 0.10
N VAL A 104 -13.38 -0.54 0.93
CA VAL A 104 -12.81 0.81 0.73
C VAL A 104 -11.28 0.73 0.70
N ALA A 105 -10.67 0.00 1.62
CA ALA A 105 -9.22 -0.21 1.64
C ALA A 105 -8.73 -0.92 0.37
N LEU A 106 -9.47 -1.93 -0.12
CA LEU A 106 -9.15 -2.62 -1.37
C LEU A 106 -9.25 -1.69 -2.59
N MET A 107 -10.28 -0.83 -2.66
CA MET A 107 -10.40 0.16 -3.74
C MET A 107 -9.25 1.18 -3.69
N ALA A 108 -8.91 1.68 -2.50
CA ALA A 108 -7.78 2.60 -2.33
C ALA A 108 -6.45 1.94 -2.74
N LEU A 109 -6.24 0.68 -2.35
CA LEU A 109 -5.07 -0.11 -2.74
C LEU A 109 -5.01 -0.32 -4.25
N ALA A 110 -6.14 -0.67 -4.89
CA ALA A 110 -6.23 -0.82 -6.34
C ALA A 110 -5.90 0.49 -7.07
N TYR A 111 -6.39 1.64 -6.56
CA TYR A 111 -6.04 2.95 -7.09
C TYR A 111 -4.54 3.26 -6.95
N VAL A 112 -3.93 3.01 -5.78
CA VAL A 112 -2.48 3.19 -5.59
C VAL A 112 -1.67 2.38 -6.59
N VAL A 113 -2.06 1.12 -6.84
CA VAL A 113 -1.41 0.26 -7.84
C VAL A 113 -1.61 0.84 -9.25
N ALA A 114 -2.84 1.20 -9.61
CA ALA A 114 -3.18 1.72 -10.93
C ALA A 114 -2.39 3.01 -11.23
N VAL A 115 -2.44 4.00 -10.34
CA VAL A 115 -1.68 5.26 -10.46
C VAL A 115 -0.17 5.01 -10.51
N SER A 116 0.35 4.01 -9.79
CA SER A 116 1.78 3.66 -9.85
C SER A 116 2.20 3.10 -11.21
N VAL A 117 1.29 2.45 -11.93
CA VAL A 117 1.54 1.86 -13.27
C VAL A 117 1.31 2.89 -14.37
N THR A 118 0.18 3.62 -14.32
CA THR A 118 -0.19 4.60 -15.34
C THR A 118 0.57 5.92 -15.19
N ARG A 119 1.03 6.25 -13.99
CA ARG A 119 1.57 7.57 -13.61
C ARG A 119 0.61 8.70 -13.95
N ASP A 120 -0.68 8.42 -13.83
CA ASP A 120 -1.77 9.36 -14.08
C ASP A 120 -2.79 9.31 -12.93
N VAL A 121 -3.17 10.48 -12.43
CA VAL A 121 -4.14 10.67 -11.35
C VAL A 121 -5.55 10.25 -11.78
N ALA A 122 -5.90 10.45 -13.06
CA ALA A 122 -7.22 10.15 -13.61
C ALA A 122 -7.31 8.73 -14.21
N LEU A 123 -6.22 7.96 -14.13
CA LEU A 123 -6.12 6.61 -14.69
C LEU A 123 -6.35 6.55 -16.22
N GLY A 124 -6.09 7.66 -16.93
CA GLY A 124 -6.31 7.78 -18.38
C GLY A 124 -7.74 8.11 -18.81
N LEU A 125 -8.59 8.57 -17.88
CA LEU A 125 -9.95 9.10 -18.13
C LEU A 125 -9.94 10.62 -18.26
#